data_AF-A0A1F2UME3-F1
#
_entry.id   AF-A0A1F2UME3-F1
#
_cell.length_a   1.000
_cell.length_b   1.000
_cell.length_c   1.000
_cell.angle_alpha   90.00
_cell.angle_beta   90.00
_cell.angle_gamma   90.00
#
_symmetry.space_group_name_H-M   'P 1'
#
loop_
_entity.id
_entity.type
_entity.pdbx_description
1 polymer ?
#
loop_
_entity_poly.entity_id
_entity_poly.type
_entity_poly.pdbx_seq_one_letter_code
_entity_poly.pdbx_strand_id
1 'polypeptide(L)' 'MESNLTLNGENLGKESVASVFLSDDAKDYKAAVVEQTAAKIVMKVPQVKAGDYNISIQVGNNIFIQPIRFTVAE' A
#
# COMPACT_ATOMS: atom_id res chain seq x y z
N MET A 1 18.49 0.30 -2.42
CA MET A 1 17.75 1.56 -2.67
C MET A 1 16.37 1.39 -2.05
N GLU A 2 15.93 2.30 -1.19
CA GLU A 2 14.54 2.26 -0.70
C GLU A 2 13.64 2.86 -1.79
N SER A 3 12.82 2.02 -2.43
CA SER A 3 11.88 2.46 -3.45
C SER A 3 10.59 2.96 -2.79
N ASN A 4 10.21 4.20 -3.10
CA ASN A 4 8.93 4.76 -2.68
C ASN A 4 7.88 4.54 -3.78
N LEU A 5 6.67 4.17 -3.38
CA LEU A 5 5.49 4.08 -4.22
C LEU A 5 4.52 5.20 -3.83
N THR A 6 3.98 5.91 -4.83
CA THR A 6 2.94 6.92 -4.62
C THR A 6 1.60 6.39 -5.11
N LEU A 7 0.62 6.34 -4.21
CA LEU A 7 -0.77 6.04 -4.51
C LEU A 7 -1.53 7.35 -4.56
N ASN A 8 -2.24 7.61 -5.66
CA ASN A 8 -3.09 8.79 -5.82
C ASN A 8 -4.56 8.37 -5.80
N GLY A 9 -5.42 9.23 -5.27
CA GLY A 9 -6.85 8.96 -5.17
C GLY A 9 -7.57 10.03 -4.36
N GLU A 10 -8.70 9.64 -3.78
CA GLU A 10 -9.52 10.51 -2.93
C GLU A 10 -9.74 9.85 -1.57
N ASN A 11 -9.99 10.67 -0.56
CA ASN A 11 -10.25 10.23 0.81
C ASN A 11 -9.14 9.33 1.40
N LEU A 12 -7.89 9.60 1.03
CA LEU A 12 -6.72 8.83 1.45
C LEU A 12 -6.08 9.33 2.76
N GLY A 13 -6.69 10.31 3.42
CA GLY A 13 -6.17 10.91 4.64
C GLY A 13 -6.14 9.94 5.82
N LYS A 14 -5.47 10.33 6.91
CA LYS A 14 -5.28 9.48 8.11
C LYS A 14 -6.58 9.21 8.86
N GLU A 15 -7.57 10.06 8.67
CA GLU A 15 -8.94 9.92 9.15
C GLU A 15 -9.69 8.76 8.49
N SER A 16 -9.27 8.35 7.29
CA SER A 16 -9.95 7.35 6.47
C SER A 16 -9.11 6.09 6.28
N VAL A 17 -7.84 6.23 5.91
CA VAL A 17 -6.93 5.12 5.64
C VAL A 17 -5.95 4.96 6.79
N ALA A 18 -6.08 3.86 7.52
CA ALA A 18 -5.26 3.55 8.68
C ALA A 18 -3.90 2.94 8.30
N SER A 19 -3.83 2.17 7.21
CA SER A 19 -2.62 1.47 6.77
C SER A 19 -2.71 1.05 5.30
N VAL A 20 -1.55 0.81 4.69
CA VAL A 20 -1.42 0.31 3.32
C VAL A 20 -0.55 -0.94 3.33
N PHE A 21 -0.85 -1.89 2.45
CA PHE A 21 -0.19 -3.18 2.36
C PHE A 21 0.13 -3.53 0.91
N LEU A 22 1.23 -4.26 0.73
CA LEU A 22 1.38 -5.16 -0.41
C LEU A 22 0.84 -6.51 0.03
N SER A 23 -0.06 -7.12 -0.74
CA SER A 23 -0.68 -8.39 -0.39
C SER A 23 -0.42 -9.43 -1.48
N ASP A 24 0.06 -10.60 -1.10
CA ASP A 24 0.05 -11.80 -1.96
C ASP A 24 -1.10 -12.74 -1.54
N ASP A 25 -1.18 -13.93 -2.14
CA ASP A 25 -2.24 -14.91 -1.82
C ASP A 25 -2.14 -15.49 -0.39
N ALA A 26 -1.05 -15.22 0.33
CA ALA A 26 -0.77 -15.80 1.63
C ALA A 26 -0.69 -14.75 2.76
N LYS A 27 -0.26 -13.52 2.47
CA LYS A 27 0.11 -12.53 3.50
C LYS A 27 -0.03 -11.08 3.05
N ASP A 28 -0.43 -10.25 4.02
CA ASP A 28 -0.38 -8.80 3.95
C ASP A 28 0.93 -8.25 4.56
N TYR A 29 1.71 -7.54 3.76
CA TYR A 29 2.94 -6.89 4.17
C TYR A 29 2.68 -5.40 4.37
N LYS A 30 2.61 -4.99 5.64
CA LYS A 30 2.35 -3.59 6.00
C LYS A 30 3.48 -2.70 5.50
N ALA A 31 3.12 -1.68 4.73
CA ALA A 31 4.05 -0.70 4.22
C ALA A 31 4.29 0.43 5.22
N ALA A 32 5.50 0.97 5.22
CA ALA A 32 5.80 2.18 5.97
C ALA A 32 5.34 3.40 5.18
N VAL A 33 4.40 4.16 5.73
CA VAL A 33 3.90 5.40 5.12
C VAL A 33 4.87 6.54 5.41
N VAL A 34 5.33 7.21 4.35
CA VAL A 34 6.22 8.38 4.40
C VAL A 34 5.43 9.68 4.38
N GLU A 35 4.41 9.75 3.53
CA GLU A 35 3.52 10.91 3.40
C GLU A 35 2.09 10.42 3.21
N GLN A 36 1.11 11.11 3.79
CA GLN A 36 -0.30 10.79 3.62
C GLN A 36 -1.13 12.06 3.71
N THR A 37 -1.94 12.28 2.68
CA THR A 37 -2.89 13.38 2.54
C THR A 37 -4.21 12.82 2.03
N ALA A 38 -5.26 13.65 1.98
CA ALA A 38 -6.54 13.25 1.39
C ALA A 38 -6.43 12.79 -0.08
N ALA A 39 -5.40 13.24 -0.82
CA ALA A 39 -5.25 12.98 -2.25
C ALA A 39 -4.16 11.94 -2.61
N LYS A 40 -3.25 11.64 -1.68
CA LYS A 40 -2.14 10.72 -1.94
C LYS A 40 -1.56 10.06 -0.69
N ILE A 41 -0.97 8.88 -0.90
CA ILE A 41 -0.13 8.18 0.07
C ILE A 41 1.21 7.87 -0.60
N VAL A 42 2.31 8.30 0.02
CA VAL A 42 3.66 7.87 -0.34
C VAL A 42 4.11 6.83 0.68
N MET A 43 4.50 5.66 0.21
CA MET A 43 4.91 4.54 1.07
C MET A 43 6.22 3.93 0.60
N LYS A 44 6.98 3.37 1.54
CA LYS A 44 8.11 2.51 1.22
C LYS A 44 7.61 1.13 0.85
N VAL A 45 8.16 0.56 -0.22
CA VAL A 45 7.93 -0.85 -0.56
C VAL A 45 8.50 -1.72 0.58
N PRO A 46 7.68 -2.57 1.24
CA PRO A 46 8.15 -3.45 2.31
C PRO A 46 9.17 -4.46 1.77
N GLN A 47 10.01 -5.00 2.67
CA GLN A 47 10.97 -6.05 2.31
C GLN A 47 10.22 -7.34 2.00
N VAL A 48 10.02 -7.61 0.71
CA VAL A 48 9.31 -8.78 0.17
C VAL A 48 10.11 -9.40 -0.98
N LYS A 49 9.73 -10.61 -1.40
CA LYS A 49 10.33 -11.24 -2.58
C LYS A 49 9.88 -10.53 -3.85
N ALA A 50 10.64 -10.72 -4.94
CA ALA A 50 10.17 -10.33 -6.26
C ALA A 50 8.87 -11.09 -6.60
N GLY A 51 7.93 -10.41 -7.26
CA GLY A 51 6.63 -10.97 -7.59
C GLY A 51 5.52 -9.91 -7.71
N ASP A 52 4.33 -10.37 -8.06
CA ASP A 52 3.13 -9.53 -8.17
C ASP A 52 2.39 -9.45 -6.84
N TYR A 53 2.08 -8.23 -6.43
CA TYR A 53 1.34 -7.94 -5.21
C TYR A 53 0.12 -7.10 -5.53
N ASN A 54 -0.97 -7.36 -4.81
CA ASN A 54 -2.08 -6.42 -4.76
C ASN A 54 -1.71 -5.23 -3.86
N ILE A 55 -2.24 -4.06 -4.18
CA ILE A 55 -2.24 -2.93 -3.24
C ILE A 55 -3.53 -3.02 -2.42
N SER A 56 -3.39 -3.06 -1.10
CA SER A 56 -4.53 -3.10 -0.18
C SER A 56 -4.48 -1.92 0.78
N ILE A 57 -5.64 -1.34 1.07
CA ILE A 57 -5.79 -0.25 2.05
C ILE A 57 -6.67 -0.70 3.21
N GLN A 58 -6.31 -0.33 4.43
CA GLN A 58 -7.13 -0.57 5.60
C GLN A 58 -7.94 0.69 5.94
N VAL A 59 -9.25 0.52 6.02
CA VAL A 59 -10.20 1.56 6.44
C VAL A 59 -10.97 1.01 7.65
N GLY A 60 -10.75 1.61 8.80
CA GLY A 60 -11.19 1.05 10.09
C GLY A 60 -10.59 -0.35 10.32
N ASN A 61 -11.44 -1.36 10.42
CA ASN A 61 -11.05 -2.75 10.64
C ASN A 61 -11.08 -3.60 9.36
N ASN A 62 -11.45 -3.00 8.22
CA ASN A 62 -11.58 -3.71 6.95
C ASN A 62 -10.36 -3.44 6.07
N ILE A 63 -9.92 -4.48 5.34
CA ILE A 63 -8.88 -4.37 4.32
C ILE A 63 -9.54 -4.48 2.95
N PHE A 64 -9.30 -3.49 2.10
CA PHE A 64 -9.84 -3.40 0.76
C PHE A 64 -8.73 -3.59 -0.28
N ILE A 65 -8.83 -4.66 -1.04
CA ILE A 65 -7.95 -4.95 -2.18
C ILE A 65 -8.31 -3.97 -3.31
N GLN A 66 -7.32 -3.20 -3.76
CA GLN A 66 -7.50 -2.28 -4.88
C GLN A 66 -7.35 -3.04 -6.20
N PRO A 67 -8.05 -2.62 -7.28
CA PRO A 67 -8.00 -3.29 -8.58
C PRO A 67 -6.72 -2.95 -9.37
N ILE A 68 -5.58 -2.87 -8.68
CA ILE A 68 -4.26 -2.59 -9.26
C ILE A 68 -3.25 -3.60 -8.72
N ARG A 69 -2.33 -4.02 -9.59
CA ARG A 69 -1.19 -4.87 -9.24
C ARG A 69 0.10 -4.08 -9.29
N PHE A 70 0.99 -4.38 -8.36
CA PHE A 70 2.34 -3.84 -8.31
C PHE A 70 3.34 -4.99 -8.34
N THR A 71 4.25 -4.94 -9.32
CA THR A 71 5.31 -5.94 -9.47
C THR A 71 6.58 -5.45 -8.79
N VAL A 72 7.07 -6.23 -7.83
CA VAL A 72 8.40 -6.05 -7.24
C VAL A 72 9.39 -6.79 -8.12
N ALA A 73 10.33 -6.06 -8.73
CA ALA A 73 11.45 -6.62 -9.46
C ALA A 73 12.60 -7.01 -8.52
N GLU A 74 13.47 -7.91 -8.98
CA GLU A 74 14.69 -8.35 -8.28
C GLU A 74 15.73 -7.22 -8.13
#